data_AF-A0A7X1MDN7-F1
#
_entry.id   AF-A0A7X1MDN7-F1
#
_cell.length_a   1.000
_cell.length_b   1.000
_cell.length_c   1.000
_cell.angle_alpha   90.00
_cell.angle_beta   90.00
_cell.angle_gamma   90.00
#
_symmetry.space_group_name_H-M   'P 1'
#
loop_
_entity.id
_entity.type
_entity.pdbx_description
1 polymer ?
#
loop_
_entity_poly.entity_id
_entity_poly.type
_entity_poly.pdbx_seq_one_letter_code
_entity_poly.pdbx_strand_id
1 'polypeptide(L)'
;MIELIKIMVDALAQGLPGIRNVREGKRRRKLGAELFMLYVRLNEAMLVAEDIVSTLESYARRMERQLEHGEDSYARLEGRWVIPMVEKQIVNLSRVGSLLGRHGSPIGGSAVLQIINADAYNRLLPLLNGKRTALNVLLRIMRSGALPLAPTRAELEAVMNEEQVARLFLLDDLSARWCETALPTGSAWGPEIYRQVVAYLRERNPREQIAEIRAALTALRAALEDHFSIADVLLEVGDRRMGGDDY
;
A
#
# COMPACT_ATOMS: atom_id res chain seq x y z
N MET A 1 -5.58 -1.43 -5.31
CA MET A 1 -4.93 -1.17 -3.99
C MET A 1 -3.76 -2.14 -3.73
N ILE A 2 -3.98 -3.44 -3.92
CA ILE A 2 -2.98 -4.51 -3.76
C ILE A 2 -1.76 -4.24 -4.64
N GLU A 3 -2.02 -3.78 -5.87
CA GLU A 3 -1.02 -3.40 -6.86
C GLU A 3 -0.08 -2.30 -6.34
N LEU A 4 -0.63 -1.31 -5.63
CA LEU A 4 0.18 -0.25 -5.03
C LEU A 4 1.08 -0.80 -3.92
N ILE A 5 0.56 -1.70 -3.08
CA ILE A 5 1.35 -2.36 -2.02
C ILE A 5 2.49 -3.15 -2.66
N LYS A 6 2.21 -3.94 -3.70
CA LYS A 6 3.22 -4.69 -4.46
C LYS A 6 4.32 -3.76 -4.98
N ILE A 7 3.93 -2.71 -5.69
CA ILE A 7 4.87 -1.75 -6.26
C ILE A 7 5.71 -1.06 -5.18
N MET A 8 5.17 -0.81 -3.98
CA MET A 8 5.95 -0.28 -2.85
C MET A 8 6.96 -1.31 -2.32
N VAL A 9 6.54 -2.57 -2.13
CA VAL A 9 7.41 -3.65 -1.67
C VAL A 9 8.55 -3.90 -2.67
N ASP A 10 8.24 -3.99 -3.97
CA ASP A 10 9.21 -4.24 -5.03
C ASP A 10 10.30 -3.14 -5.07
N ALA A 11 9.90 -1.88 -4.93
CA ALA A 11 10.86 -0.78 -4.91
C ALA A 11 11.75 -0.79 -3.66
N LEU A 12 11.22 -1.18 -2.50
CA LEU A 12 12.07 -1.34 -1.31
C LEU A 12 13.06 -2.48 -1.49
N ALA A 13 12.61 -3.62 -2.02
CA ALA A 13 13.48 -4.75 -2.29
C ALA A 13 14.62 -4.38 -3.26
N GLN A 14 14.31 -3.64 -4.33
CA GLN A 14 15.30 -3.15 -5.29
C GLN A 14 16.28 -2.11 -4.68
N GLY A 15 15.87 -1.39 -3.63
CA GLY A 15 16.71 -0.40 -2.94
C GLY A 15 17.73 -1.01 -1.97
N LEU A 16 17.49 -2.22 -1.46
CA LEU A 16 18.32 -2.84 -0.40
C LEU A 16 19.80 -3.06 -0.78
N PRO A 17 20.15 -3.54 -1.98
CA PRO A 17 21.56 -3.80 -2.32
C PRO A 17 22.44 -2.55 -2.18
N GLY A 18 21.90 -1.36 -2.42
CA GLY A 18 22.61 -0.08 -2.28
C GLY A 18 23.01 0.27 -0.85
N ILE A 19 22.44 -0.41 0.15
CA ILE A 19 22.66 -0.10 1.57
C ILE A 19 23.95 -0.73 2.11
N ARG A 20 24.47 -1.79 1.48
CA ARG A 20 25.72 -2.44 1.91
C ARG A 20 26.90 -1.47 1.98
N ASN A 21 26.87 -0.41 1.18
CA ASN A 21 27.96 0.57 1.08
C ASN A 21 27.91 1.66 2.17
N VAL A 22 26.92 1.66 3.06
CA VAL A 22 26.78 2.65 4.13
C VAL A 22 27.74 2.33 5.29
N ARG A 23 28.89 3.03 5.33
CA ARG A 23 29.97 2.79 6.31
C ARG A 23 29.74 3.39 7.70
N GLU A 24 28.74 4.25 7.90
CA GLU A 24 28.53 4.95 9.18
C GLU A 24 27.52 4.22 10.09
N GLY A 25 27.99 3.64 11.20
CA GLY A 25 27.21 2.78 12.10
C GLY A 25 25.90 3.41 12.62
N LYS A 26 25.92 4.65 13.14
CA LYS A 26 24.70 5.33 13.64
C LYS A 26 23.67 5.56 12.52
N ARG A 27 24.14 5.93 11.32
CA ARG A 27 23.27 6.20 10.17
C ARG A 27 22.66 4.93 9.59
N ARG A 28 23.45 3.85 9.52
CA ARG A 28 22.98 2.52 9.14
C ARG A 28 21.88 2.05 10.08
N ARG A 29 22.05 2.19 11.41
CA ARG A 29 20.99 1.84 12.38
C ARG A 29 19.70 2.64 12.17
N LYS A 30 19.81 3.96 11.98
CA LYS A 30 18.66 4.83 11.70
C LYS A 30 17.89 4.39 10.45
N LEU A 31 18.62 4.14 9.37
CA LEU A 31 18.04 3.66 8.11
C LEU A 31 17.39 2.28 8.27
N GLY A 32 18.07 1.35 8.95
CA GLY A 32 17.52 0.04 9.27
C GLY A 32 16.21 0.13 10.03
N ALA A 33 16.15 1.00 11.04
CA ALA A 33 14.92 1.23 11.81
C ALA A 33 13.78 1.77 10.94
N GLU A 34 14.06 2.73 10.04
CA GLU A 34 13.06 3.29 9.14
C GLU A 34 12.54 2.26 8.13
N LEU A 35 13.43 1.48 7.52
CA LEU A 35 13.05 0.41 6.59
C LEU A 35 12.29 -0.70 7.28
N PHE A 36 12.68 -1.08 8.50
CA PHE A 36 11.97 -2.09 9.26
C PHE A 36 10.56 -1.61 9.65
N MET A 37 10.42 -0.35 10.06
CA MET A 37 9.11 0.25 10.32
C MET A 37 8.25 0.26 9.06
N LEU A 38 8.82 0.60 7.90
CA LEU A 38 8.10 0.58 6.63
C LEU A 38 7.67 -0.83 6.23
N TYR A 39 8.55 -1.83 6.40
CA TYR A 39 8.24 -3.25 6.22
C TYR A 39 7.05 -3.67 7.11
N VAL A 40 7.06 -3.35 8.41
CA VAL A 40 5.97 -3.68 9.33
C VAL A 40 4.65 -3.06 8.85
N ARG A 41 4.65 -1.79 8.44
CA ARG A 41 3.44 -1.11 7.95
C ARG A 41 2.92 -1.69 6.62
N LEU A 42 3.81 -2.07 5.71
CA LEU A 42 3.41 -2.73 4.47
C LEU A 42 2.85 -4.13 4.73
N ASN A 43 3.43 -4.87 5.67
CA ASN A 43 2.90 -6.16 6.09
C ASN A 43 1.51 -6.03 6.74
N GLU A 44 1.32 -5.06 7.63
CA GLU A 44 -0.01 -4.74 8.19
C GLU A 44 -1.03 -4.37 7.10
N ALA A 45 -0.64 -3.54 6.11
CA ALA A 45 -1.51 -3.18 4.99
C ALA A 45 -1.85 -4.38 4.09
N MET A 46 -0.92 -5.32 3.92
CA MET A 46 -1.13 -6.56 3.16
C MET A 46 -2.11 -7.49 3.85
N LEU A 47 -1.99 -7.69 5.17
CA LEU A 47 -2.92 -8.52 5.93
C LEU A 47 -4.36 -8.01 5.85
N VAL A 48 -4.56 -6.70 5.94
CA VAL A 48 -5.90 -6.11 5.78
C VAL A 48 -6.41 -6.23 4.33
N ALA A 49 -5.52 -6.12 3.34
CA ALA A 49 -5.90 -6.39 1.96
C ALA A 49 -6.38 -7.83 1.76
N GLU A 50 -5.78 -8.80 2.44
CA GLU A 50 -6.19 -10.20 2.44
C GLU A 50 -7.56 -10.42 3.09
N ASP A 51 -7.83 -9.74 4.22
CA ASP A 51 -9.15 -9.76 4.87
C ASP A 51 -10.25 -9.20 3.93
N ILE A 52 -9.94 -8.10 3.23
CA ILE A 52 -10.83 -7.49 2.23
C ILE A 52 -11.13 -8.48 1.10
N VAL A 53 -10.10 -9.10 0.51
CA VAL A 53 -10.29 -10.08 -0.58
C VAL A 53 -11.10 -11.28 -0.11
N SER A 54 -10.84 -11.79 1.09
CA SER A 54 -11.63 -12.88 1.70
C SER A 54 -13.10 -12.52 1.84
N THR A 55 -13.39 -11.27 2.21
CA THR A 55 -14.76 -10.75 2.32
C THR A 55 -15.43 -10.64 0.96
N LEU A 56 -14.72 -10.13 -0.05
CA LEU A 56 -15.23 -10.07 -1.43
C LEU A 56 -15.54 -11.45 -2.01
N GLU A 57 -14.68 -12.45 -1.77
CA GLU A 57 -14.93 -13.82 -2.19
C GLU A 57 -16.12 -14.45 -1.45
N SER A 58 -16.27 -14.17 -0.16
CA SER A 58 -17.42 -14.61 0.63
C SER A 58 -18.72 -14.02 0.08
N TYR A 59 -18.72 -12.71 -0.18
CA TYR A 59 -19.84 -12.02 -0.82
C TYR A 59 -20.19 -12.62 -2.19
N ALA A 60 -19.20 -12.86 -3.05
CA ALA A 60 -19.42 -13.45 -4.37
C ALA A 60 -20.11 -14.82 -4.25
N ARG A 61 -19.61 -15.72 -3.38
CA ARG A 61 -20.22 -17.04 -3.16
C ARG A 61 -21.65 -16.96 -2.60
N ARG A 62 -21.91 -16.03 -1.68
CA ARG A 62 -23.24 -15.86 -1.07
C ARG A 62 -24.25 -15.27 -2.04
N MET A 63 -23.85 -14.24 -2.79
CA MET A 63 -24.72 -13.62 -3.77
C MET A 63 -25.03 -14.55 -4.94
N GLU A 64 -24.08 -15.38 -5.37
CA GLU A 64 -24.33 -16.44 -6.36
C GLU A 64 -25.47 -17.37 -5.91
N ARG A 65 -25.41 -17.91 -4.69
CA ARG A 65 -26.49 -18.73 -4.11
C ARG A 65 -27.80 -17.97 -3.96
N GLN A 66 -27.76 -16.69 -3.57
CA GLN A 66 -28.95 -15.85 -3.49
C GLN A 66 -29.61 -15.65 -4.85
N LEU A 67 -28.83 -15.52 -5.92
CA LEU A 67 -29.34 -15.36 -7.28
C LEU A 67 -29.89 -16.67 -7.85
N GLU A 68 -29.28 -17.81 -7.52
CA GLU A 68 -29.69 -19.14 -8.00
C GLU A 68 -30.90 -19.72 -7.25
N HIS A 69 -30.95 -19.54 -5.93
CA HIS A 69 -31.92 -20.23 -5.07
C HIS A 69 -32.80 -19.28 -4.25
N GLY A 70 -32.41 -18.00 -4.12
CA GLY A 70 -33.14 -17.04 -3.29
C GLY A 70 -32.93 -17.18 -1.78
N GLU A 71 -31.91 -17.95 -1.34
CA GLU A 71 -31.80 -18.48 0.03
C GLU A 71 -30.82 -17.74 0.98
N ASP A 72 -30.28 -16.58 0.62
CA ASP A 72 -29.33 -15.82 1.44
C ASP A 72 -29.66 -14.31 1.51
N SER A 73 -30.53 -13.96 2.47
CA SER A 73 -30.88 -12.56 2.76
C SER A 73 -29.70 -11.73 3.29
N TYR A 74 -28.65 -12.39 3.81
CA TYR A 74 -27.45 -11.74 4.33
C TYR A 74 -26.47 -11.32 3.22
N ALA A 75 -26.58 -11.89 2.02
CA ALA A 75 -25.72 -11.54 0.88
C ALA A 75 -25.69 -10.03 0.58
N ARG A 76 -26.78 -9.30 0.87
CA ARG A 76 -26.88 -7.85 0.65
C ARG A 76 -26.18 -6.99 1.71
N LEU A 77 -25.84 -7.57 2.87
CA LEU A 77 -25.26 -6.86 4.02
C LEU A 77 -23.73 -6.83 4.02
N GLU A 78 -23.08 -7.63 3.18
CA GLU A 78 -21.63 -7.80 3.10
C GLU A 78 -20.86 -6.48 2.88
N GLY A 79 -21.45 -5.52 2.16
CA GLY A 79 -20.83 -4.19 1.98
C GLY A 79 -20.53 -3.47 3.30
N ARG A 80 -21.34 -3.71 4.34
CA ARG A 80 -21.11 -3.15 5.69
C ARG A 80 -19.93 -3.79 6.41
N TRP A 81 -19.59 -5.04 6.10
CA TRP A 81 -18.48 -5.76 6.75
C TRP A 81 -17.12 -5.31 6.21
N VAL A 82 -17.10 -4.76 4.99
CA VAL A 82 -15.90 -4.19 4.38
C VAL A 82 -15.52 -2.83 5.01
N ILE A 83 -16.47 -2.08 5.56
CA ILE A 83 -16.24 -0.75 6.17
C ILE A 83 -15.08 -0.76 7.19
N PRO A 84 -15.11 -1.56 8.27
CA PRO A 84 -14.04 -1.54 9.27
C PRO A 84 -12.67 -1.94 8.70
N MET A 85 -12.66 -2.76 7.64
CA MET A 85 -11.42 -3.15 6.96
C MET A 85 -10.86 -2.00 6.13
N VAL A 86 -11.73 -1.28 5.41
CA VAL A 86 -11.36 -0.06 4.65
C VAL A 86 -10.82 1.01 5.60
N GLU A 87 -11.46 1.23 6.75
CA GLU A 87 -10.97 2.17 7.76
C GLU A 87 -9.58 1.80 8.30
N LYS A 88 -9.38 0.52 8.66
CA LYS A 88 -8.08 0.01 9.08
C LYS A 88 -7.03 0.18 7.99
N GLN A 89 -7.43 -0.03 6.74
CA GLN A 89 -6.55 0.11 5.58
C GLN A 89 -6.17 1.55 5.29
N ILE A 90 -7.10 2.51 5.45
CA ILE A 90 -6.80 3.94 5.41
C ILE A 90 -5.72 4.28 6.42
N VAL A 91 -5.83 3.78 7.66
CA VAL A 91 -4.84 4.04 8.72
C VAL A 91 -3.47 3.46 8.34
N ASN A 92 -3.42 2.19 7.90
CA ASN A 92 -2.17 1.54 7.53
C ASN A 92 -1.49 2.24 6.36
N LEU A 93 -2.24 2.53 5.29
CA LEU A 93 -1.71 3.20 4.11
C LEU A 93 -1.34 4.66 4.38
N SER A 94 -2.07 5.36 5.26
CA SER A 94 -1.68 6.71 5.71
C SER A 94 -0.35 6.66 6.48
N ARG A 95 -0.12 5.66 7.33
CA ARG A 95 1.16 5.47 8.03
C ARG A 95 2.31 5.19 7.07
N VAL A 96 2.07 4.34 6.05
CA VAL A 96 3.03 4.12 4.96
C VAL A 96 3.34 5.45 4.26
N GLY A 97 2.30 6.19 3.86
CA GLY A 97 2.44 7.50 3.21
C GLY A 97 3.22 8.51 4.07
N SER A 98 3.00 8.55 5.38
CA SER A 98 3.75 9.40 6.31
C SER A 98 5.23 9.01 6.42
N LEU A 99 5.54 7.71 6.45
CA LEU A 99 6.93 7.23 6.45
C LEU A 99 7.63 7.59 5.14
N LEU A 100 6.95 7.47 4.00
CA LEU A 100 7.47 7.89 2.70
C LEU A 100 7.60 9.42 2.58
N GLY A 101 6.63 10.17 3.11
CA GLY A 101 6.59 11.64 3.07
C GLY A 101 7.67 12.29 3.93
N ARG A 102 8.06 11.64 5.03
CA ARG A 102 9.26 11.98 5.82
C ARG A 102 10.56 11.85 5.04
N HIS A 103 10.56 11.50 3.75
CA HIS A 103 11.77 11.43 2.92
C HIS A 103 11.73 12.42 1.74
N GLY A 104 10.61 13.14 1.55
CA GLY A 104 10.39 14.03 0.41
C GLY A 104 10.13 15.50 0.76
N SER A 105 10.14 15.88 2.05
CA SER A 105 10.08 17.30 2.42
C SER A 105 11.49 17.91 2.41
N PRO A 106 11.76 18.95 1.60
CA PRO A 106 13.05 19.66 1.60
C PRO A 106 13.39 20.26 2.97
N ILE A 107 12.38 20.46 3.83
CA ILE A 107 12.47 21.22 5.07
C ILE A 107 12.47 20.31 6.32
N GLY A 108 12.14 19.02 6.21
CA GLY A 108 12.02 18.19 7.42
C GLY A 108 12.09 16.68 7.27
N GLY A 109 12.51 16.13 6.11
CA GLY A 109 12.39 14.70 5.90
C GLY A 109 13.49 14.06 5.07
N SER A 110 14.50 13.54 5.76
CA SER A 110 15.56 12.62 5.30
C SER A 110 16.46 13.12 4.15
N ALA A 111 17.06 14.30 4.35
CA ALA A 111 18.38 14.61 3.77
C ALA A 111 19.39 13.46 4.00
N VAL A 112 19.17 12.64 5.03
CA VAL A 112 19.97 11.46 5.38
C VAL A 112 20.06 10.45 4.24
N LEU A 113 18.96 10.07 3.57
CA LEU A 113 19.03 9.14 2.43
C LEU A 113 19.73 9.76 1.21
N GLN A 114 19.42 11.03 0.91
CA GLN A 114 20.04 11.78 -0.18
C GLN A 114 21.55 11.97 0.01
N ILE A 115 21.99 12.24 1.24
CA ILE A 115 23.41 12.43 1.60
C ILE A 115 24.17 11.09 1.61
N ILE A 116 23.53 10.00 2.03
CA ILE A 116 24.19 8.70 2.22
C ILE A 116 24.37 7.92 0.91
N ASN A 117 23.35 7.91 0.06
CA ASN A 117 23.41 7.22 -1.23
C ASN A 117 22.48 7.93 -2.21
N ALA A 118 23.00 9.02 -2.79
CA ALA A 118 22.29 9.86 -3.74
C ALA A 118 21.74 9.06 -4.92
N ASP A 119 22.45 8.05 -5.43
CA ASP A 119 21.99 7.24 -6.56
C ASP A 119 20.79 6.36 -6.19
N ALA A 120 20.84 5.67 -5.04
CA ALA A 120 19.70 4.88 -4.57
C ALA A 120 18.50 5.77 -4.24
N TYR A 121 18.75 6.93 -3.62
CA TYR A 121 17.71 7.91 -3.31
C TYR A 121 17.10 8.51 -4.58
N ASN A 122 17.90 8.90 -5.58
CA ASN A 122 17.44 9.46 -6.84
C ASN A 122 16.65 8.45 -7.67
N ARG A 123 16.95 7.14 -7.53
CA ARG A 123 16.13 6.07 -8.12
C ARG A 123 14.82 5.87 -7.36
N LEU A 124 14.85 5.95 -6.03
CA LEU A 124 13.68 5.77 -5.19
C LEU A 124 12.73 6.97 -5.25
N LEU A 125 13.23 8.20 -5.33
CA LEU A 125 12.43 9.41 -5.14
C LEU A 125 11.31 9.59 -6.18
N PRO A 126 11.54 9.44 -7.51
CA PRO A 126 10.46 9.49 -8.50
C PRO A 126 9.43 8.38 -8.27
N LEU A 127 9.90 7.18 -7.92
CA LEU A 127 9.04 6.03 -7.62
C LEU A 127 8.16 6.31 -6.40
N LEU A 128 8.74 6.84 -5.31
CA LEU A 128 8.03 7.15 -4.08
C LEU A 128 7.05 8.32 -4.27
N ASN A 129 7.42 9.35 -5.03
CA ASN A 129 6.55 10.49 -5.30
C ASN A 129 5.34 10.10 -6.16
N GLY A 130 5.55 9.36 -7.27
CA GLY A 130 4.44 8.85 -8.08
C GLY A 130 3.48 7.96 -7.27
N LYS A 131 4.05 7.05 -6.46
CA LYS A 131 3.28 6.17 -5.56
C LYS A 131 2.53 6.94 -4.49
N ARG A 132 3.11 8.01 -3.94
CA ARG A 132 2.44 8.87 -2.95
C ARG A 132 1.21 9.53 -3.54
N THR A 133 1.25 10.01 -4.78
CA THR A 133 0.07 10.63 -5.39
C THR A 133 -1.01 9.59 -5.67
N ALA A 134 -0.66 8.42 -6.24
CA ALA A 134 -1.59 7.30 -6.41
C ALA A 134 -2.20 6.86 -5.07
N LEU A 135 -1.38 6.82 -4.01
CA LEU A 135 -1.81 6.53 -2.65
C LEU A 135 -2.81 7.56 -2.12
N ASN A 136 -2.55 8.86 -2.33
CA ASN A 136 -3.45 9.92 -1.90
C ASN A 136 -4.82 9.82 -2.59
N VAL A 137 -4.84 9.48 -3.87
CA VAL A 137 -6.10 9.23 -4.61
C VAL A 137 -6.85 8.04 -4.01
N LEU A 138 -6.17 6.92 -3.76
CA LEU A 138 -6.78 5.76 -3.11
C LEU A 138 -7.34 6.10 -1.72
N LEU A 139 -6.57 6.83 -0.91
CA LEU A 139 -7.04 7.30 0.40
C LEU A 139 -8.26 8.20 0.29
N ARG A 140 -8.33 9.07 -0.74
CA ARG A 140 -9.49 9.91 -1.01
C ARG A 140 -10.74 9.06 -1.31
N ILE A 141 -10.62 8.06 -2.19
CA ILE A 141 -11.72 7.14 -2.54
C ILE A 141 -12.20 6.35 -1.32
N MET A 142 -11.27 5.83 -0.52
CA MET A 142 -11.63 5.10 0.71
C MET A 142 -12.32 5.99 1.74
N ARG A 143 -11.84 7.24 1.90
CA ARG A 143 -12.46 8.21 2.81
C ARG A 143 -13.84 8.67 2.36
N SER A 144 -14.18 8.57 1.08
CA SER A 144 -15.56 8.79 0.60
C SER A 144 -16.48 7.60 0.85
N GLY A 145 -16.04 6.56 1.56
CA GLY A 145 -16.84 5.37 1.86
C GLY A 145 -16.97 4.43 0.66
N ALA A 146 -15.90 4.29 -0.12
CA ALA A 146 -15.84 3.37 -1.26
C ALA A 146 -14.59 2.50 -1.23
N LEU A 147 -14.70 1.24 -1.66
CA LEU A 147 -13.57 0.34 -1.83
C LEU A 147 -13.00 0.50 -3.25
N PRO A 148 -11.77 1.00 -3.41
CA PRO A 148 -11.15 1.12 -4.72
C PRO A 148 -10.76 -0.25 -5.28
N LEU A 149 -11.32 -0.62 -6.44
CA LEU A 149 -10.91 -1.80 -7.22
C LEU A 149 -9.72 -1.50 -8.14
N ALA A 150 -9.54 -0.23 -8.47
CA ALA A 150 -8.37 0.30 -9.17
C ALA A 150 -7.29 0.76 -8.14
N PRO A 151 -6.11 1.23 -8.57
CA PRO A 151 -5.55 1.20 -9.91
C PRO A 151 -5.12 -0.20 -10.34
N THR A 152 -5.00 -0.37 -11.66
CA THR A 152 -4.34 -1.54 -12.23
C THR A 152 -2.81 -1.39 -12.24
N ARG A 153 -2.08 -2.49 -12.41
CA ARG A 153 -0.62 -2.44 -12.60
C ARG A 153 -0.24 -1.58 -13.81
N ALA A 154 -0.92 -1.75 -14.94
CA ALA A 154 -0.63 -0.98 -16.16
C ALA A 154 -0.88 0.52 -15.97
N GLU A 155 -1.94 0.89 -15.23
CA GLU A 155 -2.23 2.29 -14.90
C GLU A 155 -1.17 2.88 -13.98
N LEU A 156 -0.70 2.12 -12.98
CA LEU A 156 0.40 2.55 -12.12
C LEU A 156 1.71 2.71 -12.91
N GLU A 157 2.03 1.77 -13.80
CA GLU A 157 3.21 1.83 -14.66
C GLU A 157 3.15 3.03 -15.61
N ALA A 158 1.99 3.32 -16.21
CA ALA A 158 1.79 4.51 -17.03
C ALA A 158 2.10 5.79 -16.23
N VAL A 159 1.50 5.95 -15.04
CA VAL A 159 1.77 7.10 -14.16
C VAL A 159 3.25 7.22 -13.79
N MET A 160 3.93 6.10 -13.59
CA MET A 160 5.34 6.08 -13.20
C MET A 160 6.29 6.45 -14.35
N ASN A 161 5.92 6.14 -15.59
CA ASN A 161 6.73 6.41 -16.79
C ASN A 161 6.55 7.83 -17.33
N GLU A 162 5.45 8.51 -17.01
CA GLU A 162 5.20 9.88 -17.45
C GLU A 162 6.09 10.92 -16.76
N GLU A 163 6.42 12.00 -17.49
CA GLU A 163 7.07 13.19 -16.94
C GLU A 163 6.20 13.86 -15.88
N GLN A 164 6.81 14.64 -14.97
CA GLN A 164 6.13 15.17 -13.79
C GLN A 164 4.86 15.98 -14.09
N VAL A 165 4.88 16.80 -15.15
CA VAL A 165 3.71 17.62 -15.56
C VAL A 165 2.62 16.73 -16.18
N ALA A 166 2.98 15.89 -17.15
CA ALA A 166 2.06 14.95 -17.80
C ALA A 166 1.42 13.98 -16.79
N ARG A 167 2.19 13.55 -15.79
CA ARG A 167 1.75 12.69 -14.69
C ARG A 167 0.61 13.31 -13.88
N LEU A 168 0.61 14.63 -13.65
CA LEU A 168 -0.45 15.29 -12.90
C LEU A 168 -1.79 15.23 -13.66
N PHE A 169 -1.78 15.50 -14.96
CA PHE A 169 -2.97 15.40 -15.81
C PHE A 169 -3.46 13.95 -15.91
N LEU A 170 -2.55 13.00 -16.18
CA LEU A 170 -2.90 11.59 -16.24
C LEU A 170 -3.51 11.09 -14.91
N LEU A 171 -3.01 11.56 -13.77
CA LEU A 171 -3.54 11.18 -12.46
C LEU A 171 -4.92 11.78 -12.18
N ASP A 172 -5.24 12.94 -12.71
CA ASP A 172 -6.58 13.51 -12.57
C ASP A 172 -7.60 12.68 -13.37
N ASP A 173 -7.28 12.36 -14.62
CA ASP A 173 -8.07 11.49 -15.49
C ASP A 173 -8.25 10.08 -14.89
N LEU A 174 -7.15 9.47 -14.44
CA LEU A 174 -7.19 8.16 -13.79
C LEU A 174 -7.95 8.21 -12.48
N SER A 175 -7.84 9.30 -11.71
CA SER A 175 -8.60 9.41 -10.48
C SER A 175 -10.10 9.42 -10.71
N ALA A 176 -10.59 10.08 -11.77
CA ALA A 176 -12.01 10.05 -12.09
C ALA A 176 -12.46 8.61 -12.37
N ARG A 177 -11.71 7.89 -13.21
CA ARG A 177 -11.96 6.47 -13.55
C ARG A 177 -11.88 5.55 -12.33
N TRP A 178 -10.95 5.79 -11.41
CA TRP A 178 -10.83 5.01 -10.18
C TRP A 178 -12.00 5.24 -9.23
N CYS A 179 -12.55 6.47 -9.19
CA CYS A 179 -13.78 6.76 -8.45
C CYS A 179 -14.99 6.04 -9.05
N GLU A 180 -15.13 6.05 -10.38
CA GLU A 180 -16.24 5.40 -11.10
C GLU A 180 -16.28 3.87 -10.89
N THR A 181 -15.11 3.25 -10.74
CA THR A 181 -14.97 1.79 -10.55
C THR A 181 -14.89 1.37 -9.07
N ALA A 182 -15.03 2.31 -8.13
CA ALA A 182 -14.99 2.01 -6.71
C ALA A 182 -16.34 1.48 -6.21
N LEU A 183 -16.31 0.49 -5.32
CA LEU A 183 -17.53 -0.09 -4.76
C LEU A 183 -18.01 0.73 -3.55
N PRO A 184 -19.24 1.25 -3.53
CA PRO A 184 -19.75 1.97 -2.36
C PRO A 184 -19.88 1.01 -1.17
N THR A 185 -19.33 1.33 0.00
CA THR A 185 -19.39 0.44 1.18
C THR A 185 -20.58 0.76 2.10
N GLY A 186 -21.18 1.95 1.98
CA GLY A 186 -22.29 2.40 2.83
C GLY A 186 -23.67 1.89 2.44
N SER A 187 -23.82 1.27 1.27
CA SER A 187 -25.10 0.79 0.73
C SER A 187 -25.18 -0.74 0.67
N ALA A 188 -26.41 -1.26 0.56
CA ALA A 188 -26.62 -2.67 0.34
C ALA A 188 -26.10 -3.08 -1.05
N TRP A 189 -25.37 -4.18 -1.12
CA TRP A 189 -24.77 -4.67 -2.36
C TRP A 189 -25.75 -5.54 -3.14
N GLY A 190 -26.14 -5.09 -4.33
CA GLY A 190 -27.06 -5.79 -5.23
C GLY A 190 -26.35 -6.55 -6.37
N PRO A 191 -27.11 -7.06 -7.35
CA PRO A 191 -26.57 -7.84 -8.48
C PRO A 191 -25.52 -7.10 -9.32
N GLU A 192 -25.62 -5.77 -9.40
CA GLU A 192 -24.65 -4.94 -10.12
C GLU A 192 -23.26 -4.99 -9.45
N ILE A 193 -23.21 -4.77 -8.14
CA ILE A 193 -21.98 -4.86 -7.35
C ILE A 193 -21.39 -6.27 -7.41
N TYR A 194 -22.24 -7.30 -7.39
CA TYR A 194 -21.81 -8.68 -7.59
C TYR A 194 -21.08 -8.89 -8.91
N ARG A 195 -21.62 -8.40 -10.03
CA ARG A 195 -20.94 -8.49 -11.33
C ARG A 195 -19.57 -7.83 -11.31
N GLN A 196 -19.47 -6.65 -10.69
CA GLN A 196 -18.20 -5.93 -10.56
C GLN A 196 -17.19 -6.67 -9.67
N VAL A 197 -17.63 -7.23 -8.54
CA VAL A 197 -16.78 -8.03 -7.66
C VAL A 197 -16.29 -9.29 -8.34
N VAL A 198 -17.17 -10.04 -9.03
CA VAL A 198 -16.78 -11.24 -9.77
C VAL A 198 -15.80 -10.91 -10.89
N ALA A 199 -16.06 -9.84 -11.66
CA ALA A 199 -15.14 -9.38 -12.69
C ALA A 199 -13.77 -9.03 -12.10
N TYR A 200 -13.74 -8.27 -11.00
CA TYR A 200 -12.51 -7.94 -10.28
C TYR A 200 -11.75 -9.18 -9.80
N LEU A 201 -12.41 -10.10 -9.10
CA LEU A 201 -11.78 -11.31 -8.57
C LEU A 201 -11.20 -12.18 -9.69
N ARG A 202 -11.91 -12.31 -10.81
CA ARG A 202 -11.49 -13.08 -11.98
C ARG A 202 -10.34 -12.41 -12.74
N GLU A 203 -10.47 -11.12 -13.04
CA GLU A 203 -9.56 -10.41 -13.95
C GLU A 203 -8.29 -9.94 -13.26
N ARG A 204 -8.35 -9.65 -11.95
CA ARG A 204 -7.18 -9.19 -11.18
C ARG A 204 -6.46 -10.30 -10.46
N ASN A 205 -7.10 -11.45 -10.25
CA ASN A 205 -6.60 -12.55 -9.42
C ASN A 205 -5.92 -12.06 -8.13
N PRO A 206 -6.62 -11.31 -7.27
CA PRO A 206 -6.00 -10.62 -6.14
C PRO A 206 -5.34 -11.57 -5.13
N ARG A 207 -5.75 -12.85 -5.09
CA ARG A 207 -5.12 -13.89 -4.26
C ARG A 207 -3.70 -14.20 -4.69
N GLU A 208 -3.49 -14.38 -5.99
CA GLU A 208 -2.14 -14.58 -6.53
C GLU A 208 -1.28 -13.35 -6.25
N GLN A 209 -1.80 -12.14 -6.48
CA GLN A 209 -1.08 -10.91 -6.16
C GLN A 209 -0.69 -10.82 -4.67
N ILE A 210 -1.59 -11.17 -3.75
CA ILE A 210 -1.28 -11.19 -2.30
C ILE A 210 -0.19 -12.21 -1.99
N ALA A 211 -0.23 -13.40 -2.60
CA ALA A 211 0.79 -14.41 -2.40
C ALA A 211 2.17 -13.94 -2.88
N GLU A 212 2.24 -13.28 -4.04
CA GLU A 212 3.46 -12.65 -4.56
C GLU A 212 3.99 -11.56 -3.62
N ILE A 213 3.11 -10.66 -3.12
CA ILE A 213 3.48 -9.61 -2.17
C ILE A 213 4.02 -10.23 -0.88
N ARG A 214 3.40 -11.30 -0.38
CA ARG A 214 3.85 -12.00 0.82
C ARG A 214 5.25 -12.57 0.61
N ALA A 215 5.50 -13.24 -0.52
CA ALA A 215 6.82 -13.75 -0.86
C ALA A 215 7.87 -12.61 -0.92
N ALA A 216 7.52 -11.49 -1.56
CA ALA A 216 8.38 -10.32 -1.64
C ALA A 216 8.65 -9.68 -0.26
N LEU A 217 7.64 -9.60 0.61
CA LEU A 217 7.78 -9.14 2.01
C LEU A 217 8.66 -10.10 2.83
N THR A 218 8.54 -11.41 2.64
CA THR A 218 9.42 -12.39 3.29
C THR A 218 10.86 -12.23 2.84
N ALA A 219 11.11 -12.05 1.54
CA ALA A 219 12.45 -11.78 1.01
C ALA A 219 13.01 -10.44 1.52
N LEU A 220 12.18 -9.39 1.54
CA LEU A 220 12.54 -8.09 2.11
C LEU A 220 12.92 -8.21 3.59
N ARG A 221 12.15 -8.95 4.38
CA ARG A 221 12.45 -9.22 5.79
C ARG A 221 13.80 -9.92 5.95
N ALA A 222 14.04 -11.01 5.22
CA ALA A 222 15.29 -11.75 5.29
C ALA A 222 16.48 -10.85 4.94
N ALA A 223 16.34 -10.03 3.89
CA ALA A 223 17.36 -9.07 3.53
C ALA A 223 17.54 -7.98 4.61
N LEU A 224 16.48 -7.49 5.26
CA LEU A 224 16.63 -6.56 6.38
C LEU A 224 17.38 -7.20 7.56
N GLU A 225 17.07 -8.45 7.90
CA GLU A 225 17.73 -9.20 8.98
C GLU A 225 19.22 -9.49 8.66
N ASP A 226 19.57 -9.72 7.40
CA ASP A 226 20.96 -9.87 6.94
C ASP A 226 21.78 -8.58 7.07
N HIS A 227 21.13 -7.42 6.91
CA HIS A 227 21.82 -6.11 6.85
C HIS A 227 21.71 -5.32 8.14
N PHE A 228 20.78 -5.65 9.03
CA PHE A 228 20.52 -4.91 10.26
C PHE A 228 20.24 -5.87 11.40
N SER A 229 20.92 -5.69 12.54
CA SER A 229 20.55 -6.39 13.76
C SER A 229 19.19 -5.89 14.25
N ILE A 230 18.28 -6.80 14.57
CA ILE A 230 16.98 -6.46 15.16
C ILE A 230 17.17 -5.68 16.47
N ALA A 231 18.20 -6.00 17.26
CA ALA A 231 18.50 -5.29 18.51
C ALA A 231 18.81 -3.81 18.25
N ASP A 232 19.61 -3.51 17.21
CA ASP A 232 19.94 -2.14 16.82
C ASP A 232 18.72 -1.35 16.35
N VAL A 233 17.81 -2.02 15.62
CA VAL A 233 16.54 -1.45 15.18
C VAL A 233 15.63 -1.14 16.36
N LEU A 234 15.51 -2.07 17.32
CA LEU A 234 14.64 -1.92 18.48
C LEU A 234 15.12 -0.82 19.44
N LEU A 235 16.43 -0.68 19.63
CA LEU A 235 17.01 0.41 20.42
C LEU A 235 16.65 1.77 19.83
N GLU A 236 16.86 1.95 18.52
CA GLU A 236 16.53 3.22 17.83
C GLU A 236 15.02 3.52 17.84
N VAL A 237 14.17 2.50 17.67
CA VAL A 237 12.70 2.67 17.74
C VAL A 237 12.24 2.98 19.16
N GLY A 238 12.88 2.39 20.18
CA GLY A 238 12.62 2.67 21.59
C GLY A 238 13.01 4.09 21.97
N ASP A 239 14.20 4.53 21.56
CA ASP A 239 14.69 5.89 21.80
C ASP A 239 13.76 6.96 21.22
N ARG A 240 13.23 6.76 20.00
CA ARG A 240 12.25 7.69 19.38
C ARG A 240 10.90 7.75 20.10
N ARG A 241 10.56 6.76 20.91
CA ARG A 241 9.31 6.78 21.70
C ARG A 241 9.50 7.44 23.06
N MET A 242 10.73 7.37 23.60
CA MET A 242 11.07 7.86 24.94
C MET A 242 11.64 9.28 24.91
N GLY A 243 12.39 9.63 23.87
CA GLY A 243 12.68 11.01 23.55
C GLY A 243 11.45 11.60 22.89
N GLY A 244 10.63 12.35 23.65
CA GLY A 244 9.79 13.35 23.03
C GLY A 244 10.69 14.17 22.11
N ASP A 245 10.30 14.36 20.85
CA ASP A 245 11.00 15.28 19.97
C ASP A 245 11.01 16.64 20.69
N ASP A 246 12.14 16.97 21.34
CA ASP A 246 12.45 18.30 21.86
C ASP A 246 12.52 19.22 20.64
N TYR A 247 11.35 19.72 20.25
CA TYR A 247 11.15 20.84 19.34
C TYR A 247 11.19 22.16 20.12
#